data_AF-A0A6L6LYJ2-F1
#
_entry.id   AF-A0A6L6LYJ2-F1
#
_cell.length_a   1.000
_cell.length_b   1.000
_cell.length_c   1.000
_cell.angle_alpha   90.00
_cell.angle_beta   90.00
_cell.angle_gamma   90.00
#
_symmetry.space_group_name_H-M   'P 1'
#
loop_
_entity.id
_entity.type
_entity.pdbx_description
1 polymer ?
#
loop_
_entity_poly.entity_id
_entity_poly.type
_entity_poly.pdbx_seq_one_letter_code
_entity_poly.pdbx_strand_id
1 'polypeptide(L)'
;MEKTKVYTLLYTENSDDRCGSEVEVFTDEQAARAEMQRQYAQMLNNLRHELDDGDDAPSLEDRYARISTDNCFNHYSWEITVHEIEVPQLRVKTPLGTLVAADTQNPDYPGIYVDLECDYGGEKAERVGIANVEYGESLRGRREICIATYEDMETDDCTRYLRVDSHGKIKIEK
;
A
#
# COMPACT_ATOMS: atom_id res chain seq x y z
N MET A 1 6.18 14.55 5.20
CA MET A 1 5.63 13.20 5.38
C MET A 1 5.33 12.66 4.00
N GLU A 2 5.76 11.44 3.72
CA GLU A 2 5.49 10.80 2.44
C GLU A 2 4.01 10.43 2.34
N LYS A 3 3.42 10.75 1.19
CA LYS A 3 2.02 10.48 0.91
C LYS A 3 1.94 9.27 0.00
N THR A 4 1.31 8.21 0.48
CA THR A 4 1.05 7.03 -0.33
C THR A 4 -0.29 7.20 -1.02
N LYS A 5 -0.30 6.92 -2.32
CA LYS A 5 -1.55 6.85 -3.09
C LYS A 5 -2.25 5.53 -2.82
N VAL A 6 -3.52 5.64 -2.48
CA VAL A 6 -4.43 4.52 -2.34
C VAL A 6 -5.58 4.74 -3.31
N TYR A 7 -5.97 3.68 -3.98
CA TYR A 7 -7.04 3.66 -4.97
C TYR A 7 -8.22 2.95 -4.35
N THR A 8 -9.40 3.58 -4.37
CA THR A 8 -10.62 2.97 -3.86
C THR A 8 -11.58 2.72 -5.00
N LEU A 9 -12.03 1.47 -5.14
CA LEU A 9 -13.09 1.10 -6.06
C LEU A 9 -14.42 1.23 -5.33
N LEU A 10 -15.25 2.16 -5.80
CA LEU A 10 -16.59 2.42 -5.29
C LEU A 10 -17.59 1.74 -6.22
N TYR A 11 -18.40 0.83 -5.69
CA TYR A 11 -19.56 0.27 -6.38
C TYR A 11 -20.85 0.90 -5.85
N THR A 12 -21.72 1.33 -6.75
CA THR A 12 -23.05 1.87 -6.44
C THR A 12 -24.12 1.19 -7.29
N GLU A 13 -25.20 0.80 -6.60
CA GLU A 13 -26.43 0.30 -7.20
C GLU A 13 -27.57 1.25 -6.84
N ASN A 14 -28.29 1.76 -7.84
CA ASN A 14 -29.56 2.49 -7.70
C ASN A 14 -29.51 3.71 -6.76
N SER A 15 -28.34 4.31 -6.58
CA SER A 15 -28.07 5.33 -5.57
C SER A 15 -27.50 6.59 -6.20
N ASP A 16 -28.28 7.67 -6.16
CA ASP A 16 -27.84 9.01 -6.56
C ASP A 16 -26.94 9.67 -5.49
N ASP A 17 -26.98 9.18 -4.24
CA ASP A 17 -26.35 9.82 -3.07
C ASP A 17 -25.14 9.06 -2.49
N ARG A 18 -24.67 7.98 -3.14
CA ARG A 18 -23.56 7.10 -2.67
C ARG A 18 -23.76 6.50 -1.27
N CYS A 19 -24.95 6.66 -0.68
CA CYS A 19 -25.30 6.02 0.57
C CYS A 19 -25.49 4.52 0.31
N GLY A 20 -24.62 3.69 0.89
CA GLY A 20 -24.64 2.23 0.70
C GLY A 20 -23.62 1.70 -0.32
N SER A 21 -22.68 2.52 -0.81
CA SER A 21 -21.61 2.04 -1.69
C SER A 21 -20.78 0.94 -1.04
N GLU A 22 -20.48 -0.10 -1.80
CA GLU A 22 -19.43 -1.06 -1.45
C GLU A 22 -18.08 -0.44 -1.84
N VAL A 23 -17.09 -0.58 -0.96
CA VAL A 23 -15.77 0.04 -1.14
C VAL A 23 -14.67 -1.00 -0.98
N GLU A 24 -13.83 -1.10 -2.00
CA GLU A 24 -12.61 -1.90 -1.96
C GLU A 24 -11.37 -1.00 -2.09
N VAL A 25 -10.28 -1.38 -1.41
CA VAL A 25 -9.09 -0.54 -1.27
C VAL A 25 -7.86 -1.24 -1.87
N PHE A 26 -7.11 -0.52 -2.70
CA PHE A 26 -5.94 -1.00 -3.41
C PHE A 26 -4.75 -0.05 -3.25
N THR A 27 -3.55 -0.60 -3.16
CA THR A 27 -2.30 0.20 -3.18
C THR A 27 -1.74 0.39 -4.59
N ASP A 28 -2.36 -0.23 -5.60
CA ASP A 28 -1.94 -0.22 -7.00
C ASP A 28 -3.14 0.08 -7.93
N GLU A 29 -2.95 1.00 -8.88
CA GLU A 29 -4.02 1.41 -9.79
C GLU A 29 -4.41 0.30 -10.77
N GLN A 30 -3.45 -0.51 -11.23
CA GLN A 30 -3.72 -1.58 -12.19
C GLN A 30 -4.54 -2.69 -11.52
N ALA A 31 -4.27 -3.00 -10.25
CA ALA A 31 -5.07 -3.91 -9.45
C ALA A 31 -6.52 -3.43 -9.31
N ALA A 32 -6.72 -2.14 -8.97
CA ALA A 32 -8.06 -1.55 -8.88
C ALA A 32 -8.82 -1.61 -10.23
N ARG A 33 -8.13 -1.30 -11.34
CA ARG A 33 -8.68 -1.38 -12.70
C ARG A 33 -9.05 -2.81 -13.09
N ALA A 34 -8.18 -3.78 -12.81
CA ALA A 34 -8.43 -5.18 -13.10
C ALA A 34 -9.66 -5.71 -12.35
N GLU A 35 -9.82 -5.31 -11.09
CA GLU A 35 -10.97 -5.69 -10.28
C GLU A 35 -12.26 -5.03 -10.78
N MET A 36 -12.23 -3.73 -11.11
CA MET A 36 -13.35 -3.03 -11.75
C MET A 36 -13.81 -3.73 -13.04
N GLN A 37 -12.87 -4.07 -13.92
CA GLN A 37 -13.16 -4.77 -15.18
C GLN A 37 -13.76 -6.15 -14.93
N ARG A 38 -13.27 -6.88 -13.91
CA ARG A 38 -13.79 -8.18 -13.51
C ARG A 38 -15.24 -8.09 -13.03
N GLN A 39 -15.55 -7.14 -12.14
CA GLN A 39 -16.90 -6.94 -11.61
C GLN A 39 -17.87 -6.47 -12.68
N TYR A 40 -17.45 -5.50 -13.50
CA TYR A 40 -18.22 -5.01 -14.64
C TYR A 40 -18.57 -6.14 -15.61
N ALA A 41 -17.58 -6.94 -16.04
CA ALA A 41 -17.81 -8.04 -16.97
C ALA A 41 -18.72 -9.13 -16.36
N GLN A 42 -18.60 -9.39 -15.06
CA GLN A 42 -19.49 -10.32 -14.36
C GLN A 42 -20.93 -9.81 -14.35
N MET A 43 -21.14 -8.53 -14.03
CA MET A 43 -22.47 -7.93 -14.01
C MET A 43 -23.09 -7.87 -15.41
N LEU A 44 -22.32 -7.47 -16.42
CA LEU A 44 -22.76 -7.43 -17.81
C LEU A 44 -23.22 -8.81 -18.32
N ASN A 45 -22.51 -9.88 -17.94
CA ASN A 45 -22.92 -11.25 -18.27
C ASN A 45 -24.22 -11.67 -17.56
N ASN A 46 -24.42 -11.23 -16.31
CA ASN A 46 -25.64 -11.53 -15.56
C ASN A 46 -26.87 -10.83 -16.16
N LEU A 47 -26.68 -9.61 -16.70
CA LEU A 47 -27.76 -8.74 -17.20
C LEU A 47 -27.99 -8.84 -18.70
N ARG A 48 -27.38 -9.81 -19.41
CA ARG A 48 -27.31 -9.89 -20.88
C ARG A 48 -28.65 -9.80 -21.65
N HIS A 49 -29.79 -9.99 -20.98
CA HIS A 49 -31.13 -9.90 -21.58
C HIS A 49 -31.93 -8.65 -21.16
N GLU A 50 -31.33 -7.76 -20.37
CA GLU A 50 -31.97 -6.61 -19.73
C GLU A 50 -31.23 -5.29 -20.03
N LEU A 51 -30.25 -5.31 -20.94
CA LEU A 51 -29.42 -4.15 -21.27
C LEU A 51 -30.17 -3.18 -22.17
N ASP A 52 -30.02 -1.88 -21.86
CA ASP A 52 -30.48 -0.79 -22.71
C ASP A 52 -29.51 -0.59 -23.89
N ASP A 53 -30.05 -0.57 -25.10
CA ASP A 53 -29.34 -0.34 -26.37
C ASP A 53 -29.34 1.16 -26.79
N GLY A 54 -29.87 2.06 -25.94
CA GLY A 54 -29.99 3.51 -26.16
C GLY A 54 -28.79 4.35 -25.69
N ASP A 55 -29.01 5.65 -25.48
CA ASP A 55 -27.96 6.62 -25.08
C ASP A 55 -27.31 6.32 -23.71
N ASP A 56 -27.94 5.47 -22.89
CA ASP A 56 -27.46 5.00 -21.58
C ASP A 56 -26.79 3.61 -21.64
N ALA A 57 -26.32 3.19 -22.83
CA ALA A 57 -25.65 1.91 -23.05
C ALA A 57 -24.46 1.66 -22.08
N PRO A 58 -24.14 0.38 -21.80
CA PRO A 58 -23.01 0.02 -20.96
C PRO A 58 -21.70 0.69 -21.42
N SER A 59 -20.98 1.29 -20.48
CA SER A 59 -19.71 1.98 -20.74
C SER A 59 -18.60 1.49 -19.81
N LEU A 60 -17.39 1.46 -20.35
CA LEU A 60 -16.17 1.08 -19.62
C LEU A 60 -15.05 2.05 -20.03
N GLU A 61 -14.59 2.82 -19.05
CA GLU A 61 -13.49 3.76 -19.15
C GLU A 61 -12.35 3.38 -18.20
N ASP A 62 -11.28 4.18 -18.19
CA ASP A 62 -10.06 3.93 -17.43
C ASP A 62 -10.26 3.82 -15.91
N ARG A 63 -11.20 4.59 -15.35
CA ARG A 63 -11.49 4.66 -13.89
C ARG A 63 -12.99 4.66 -13.58
N TYR A 64 -13.80 4.38 -14.58
CA TYR A 64 -15.25 4.43 -14.45
C TYR A 64 -15.88 3.34 -15.31
N ALA A 65 -16.94 2.71 -14.81
CA ALA A 65 -17.77 1.81 -15.59
C ALA A 65 -19.22 1.98 -15.18
N ARG A 66 -20.15 1.84 -16.13
CA ARG A 66 -21.59 1.93 -15.86
C ARG A 66 -22.37 0.92 -16.69
N ILE A 67 -23.43 0.38 -16.10
CA ILE A 67 -24.46 -0.41 -16.76
C ILE A 67 -25.82 0.17 -16.39
N SER A 68 -26.67 0.40 -17.38
CA SER A 68 -28.08 0.75 -17.22
C SER A 68 -28.94 -0.34 -17.85
N THR A 69 -30.09 -0.63 -17.24
CA THR A 69 -31.04 -1.64 -17.75
C THR A 69 -32.36 -1.02 -18.16
N ASP A 70 -33.01 -1.58 -19.20
CA ASP A 70 -34.28 -1.11 -19.76
C ASP A 70 -35.45 -1.13 -18.77
N ASN A 71 -35.39 -2.04 -17.80
CA ASN A 71 -36.46 -2.27 -16.84
C ASN A 71 -36.23 -1.46 -15.55
N CYS A 72 -36.70 -0.22 -15.55
CA CYS A 72 -37.02 0.56 -14.34
C CYS A 72 -35.85 0.90 -13.40
N PHE A 73 -35.01 1.88 -13.79
CA PHE A 73 -34.12 2.64 -12.89
C PHE A 73 -32.95 1.87 -12.27
N ASN A 74 -32.65 0.64 -12.70
CA ASN A 74 -31.47 -0.04 -12.19
C ASN A 74 -30.20 0.51 -12.86
N HIS A 75 -29.33 1.11 -12.06
CA HIS A 75 -28.06 1.66 -12.49
C HIS A 75 -26.95 1.09 -11.62
N TYR A 76 -25.96 0.51 -12.28
CA TYR A 76 -24.76 -0.02 -11.67
C TYR A 76 -23.59 0.83 -12.11
N SER A 77 -22.79 1.32 -11.18
CA SER A 77 -21.55 2.02 -11.54
C SER A 77 -20.40 1.66 -10.62
N TRP A 78 -19.21 1.70 -11.22
CA TRP A 78 -17.93 1.54 -10.57
C TRP A 78 -17.10 2.79 -10.80
N GLU A 79 -16.49 3.33 -9.75
CA GLU A 79 -15.63 4.50 -9.83
C GLU A 79 -14.34 4.24 -9.03
N ILE A 80 -13.19 4.46 -9.66
CA ILE A 80 -11.89 4.42 -8.98
C ILE A 80 -11.52 5.85 -8.56
N THR A 81 -11.55 6.11 -7.26
CA THR A 81 -11.07 7.37 -6.69
C THR A 81 -9.65 7.22 -6.13
N VAL A 82 -8.86 8.29 -6.22
CA VAL A 82 -7.47 8.32 -5.75
C VAL A 82 -7.40 9.16 -4.48
N HIS A 83 -6.83 8.57 -3.44
CA HIS A 83 -6.63 9.21 -2.15
C HIS A 83 -5.14 9.24 -1.82
N GLU A 84 -4.64 10.40 -1.42
CA GLU A 84 -3.32 10.51 -0.83
C GLU A 84 -3.46 10.41 0.68
N ILE A 85 -2.97 9.33 1.25
CA ILE A 85 -2.90 9.15 2.69
C ILE A 85 -1.47 9.37 3.16
N GLU A 86 -1.33 10.08 4.27
CA GLU A 86 -0.06 10.11 4.98
C GLU A 86 0.06 8.81 5.77
N VAL A 87 1.07 8.01 5.47
CA VAL A 87 1.38 6.81 6.27
C VAL A 87 2.25 7.30 7.43
N PRO A 88 1.73 7.37 8.66
CA PRO A 88 2.54 7.77 9.79
C PRO A 88 3.60 6.70 10.07
N GLN A 89 4.72 7.13 10.62
CA GLN A 89 5.75 6.21 11.10
C GLN A 89 5.12 5.23 12.11
N LEU A 90 5.49 3.95 12.05
CA LEU A 90 5.06 2.98 13.06
C LEU A 90 5.79 3.33 14.36
N ARG A 91 5.04 3.59 15.43
CA ARG A 91 5.60 4.00 16.72
C ARG A 91 5.15 3.03 17.82
N VAL A 92 6.11 2.46 18.53
CA VAL A 92 5.86 1.51 19.63
C VAL A 92 6.57 2.00 20.88
N LYS A 93 5.80 2.28 21.94
CA LYS A 93 6.37 2.64 23.24
C LYS A 93 7.01 1.42 23.89
N THR A 94 8.24 1.60 24.38
CA THR A 94 9.00 0.61 25.14
C THR A 94 9.49 1.21 26.45
N PRO A 95 9.98 0.41 27.40
CA PRO A 95 10.59 0.94 28.63
C PRO A 95 11.83 1.83 28.40
N LEU A 96 12.50 1.71 27.25
CA LEU A 96 13.73 2.45 26.92
C LEU A 96 13.49 3.72 26.10
N GLY A 97 12.25 3.93 25.61
CA GLY A 97 11.93 4.98 24.65
C GLY A 97 10.89 4.52 23.64
N THR A 98 10.69 5.29 22.58
CA THR A 98 9.76 4.93 21.49
C THR A 98 10.53 4.36 20.32
N LEU A 99 10.26 3.10 19.97
CA LEU A 99 10.72 2.55 18.70
C LEU A 99 9.93 3.19 17.56
N VAL A 100 10.63 3.68 16.55
CA VAL A 100 10.07 4.33 15.37
C VAL A 100 10.56 3.54 14.15
N ALA A 101 9.64 2.95 13.40
CA ALA A 101 9.95 2.30 12.14
C ALA A 101 9.34 3.10 10.97
N ALA A 102 10.14 3.34 9.94
CA ALA A 102 9.73 4.11 8.77
C ALA A 102 10.53 3.70 7.53
N ASP A 103 10.01 4.07 6.36
CA ASP A 103 10.66 3.84 5.08
C ASP A 103 12.00 4.60 5.01
N THR A 104 13.05 3.92 4.53
CA THR A 104 14.39 4.49 4.29
C THR A 104 14.43 5.62 3.28
N GLN A 105 13.44 5.72 2.39
CA GLN A 105 13.38 6.66 1.27
C GLN A 105 14.59 6.60 0.32
N ASN A 106 15.38 5.52 0.38
CA ASN A 106 16.51 5.30 -0.50
C ASN A 106 16.10 4.39 -1.66
N PRO A 107 16.00 4.89 -2.91
CA PRO A 107 15.57 4.07 -4.05
C PRO A 107 16.59 3.00 -4.45
N ASP A 108 17.87 3.19 -4.13
CA ASP A 108 18.94 2.22 -4.44
C ASP A 108 18.98 1.08 -3.41
N TYR A 109 18.54 1.37 -2.17
CA TYR A 109 18.49 0.43 -1.06
C TYR A 109 17.13 0.57 -0.33
N PRO A 110 16.02 0.17 -0.98
CA PRO A 110 14.70 0.33 -0.40
C PRO A 110 14.56 -0.55 0.84
N GLY A 111 14.00 0.01 1.90
CA GLY A 111 14.02 -0.64 3.19
C GLY A 111 13.22 0.06 4.28
N ILE A 112 13.31 -0.48 5.49
CA ILE A 112 12.73 0.08 6.70
C ILE A 112 13.87 0.32 7.70
N TYR A 113 14.05 1.56 8.13
CA TYR A 113 14.88 1.83 9.30
C TYR A 113 14.05 1.75 10.57
N VAL A 114 14.70 1.37 11.67
CA VAL A 114 14.14 1.30 13.01
C VAL A 114 15.05 2.09 13.93
N ASP A 115 14.51 3.15 14.51
CA ASP A 115 15.18 4.01 15.49
C ASP A 115 14.56 3.81 16.88
N LEU A 116 15.35 4.03 17.92
CA LEU A 116 14.88 4.24 19.28
C LEU A 116 14.96 5.74 19.59
N GLU A 117 13.81 6.39 19.73
CA GLU A 117 13.67 7.75 20.22
C GLU A 117 13.68 7.72 21.76
N CYS A 118 14.81 8.11 22.34
CA CYS A 118 15.01 8.14 23.79
C CYS A 118 14.38 9.41 24.38
N ASP A 119 13.51 9.24 25.37
CA ASP A 119 12.90 10.36 26.09
C ASP A 119 13.67 10.64 27.39
N TYR A 120 14.49 11.69 27.38
CA TYR A 120 15.27 12.15 28.53
C TYR A 120 14.62 13.34 29.26
N GLY A 121 13.29 13.44 29.26
CA GLY A 121 12.59 14.32 30.21
C GLY A 121 12.87 15.82 30.04
N GLY A 122 12.99 16.31 28.80
CA GLY A 122 13.01 17.74 28.48
C GLY A 122 14.07 18.20 27.48
N GLU A 123 15.06 17.36 27.17
CA GLU A 123 16.02 17.60 26.10
C GLU A 123 15.48 17.07 24.76
N LYS A 124 16.01 17.57 23.62
CA LYS A 124 15.65 17.06 22.29
C LYS A 124 15.81 15.54 22.30
N ALA A 125 14.75 14.81 22.01
CA ALA A 125 14.79 13.35 21.99
C ALA A 125 15.89 12.88 21.03
N GLU A 126 16.89 12.21 21.59
CA GLU A 126 17.97 11.59 20.83
C GLU A 126 17.39 10.38 20.10
N ARG A 127 17.74 10.21 18.82
CA ARG A 127 17.38 9.03 18.04
C ARG A 127 18.60 8.17 17.85
N VAL A 128 18.53 6.95 18.37
CA VAL A 128 19.55 5.92 18.20
C VAL A 128 19.07 4.96 17.12
N GLY A 129 19.79 4.89 16.00
CA GLY A 129 19.49 3.89 14.96
C GLY A 129 19.74 2.49 15.48
N ILE A 130 18.75 1.61 15.37
CA ILE A 130 18.84 0.22 15.86
C ILE A 130 19.09 -0.74 14.70
N ALA A 131 18.40 -0.54 13.58
CA ALA A 131 18.50 -1.41 12.42
C ALA A 131 18.07 -0.68 11.15
N ASN A 132 18.70 -1.03 10.02
CA ASN A 132 18.11 -0.82 8.71
C ASN A 132 17.85 -2.18 8.05
N VAL A 133 16.63 -2.38 7.58
CA VAL A 133 16.20 -3.60 6.88
C VAL A 133 16.04 -3.26 5.41
N GLU A 134 17.03 -3.65 4.63
CA GLU A 134 17.09 -3.37 3.19
C GLU A 134 16.64 -4.59 2.40
N TYR A 135 15.88 -4.35 1.33
CA TYR A 135 15.42 -5.36 0.38
C TYR A 135 16.17 -5.15 -0.94
N GLY A 136 17.28 -5.84 -1.12
CA GLY A 136 18.16 -5.68 -2.28
C GLY A 136 18.49 -7.00 -2.98
N GLU A 137 19.00 -6.91 -4.22
CA GLU A 137 19.65 -8.05 -4.86
C GLU A 137 20.99 -8.31 -4.16
N SER A 138 21.17 -9.53 -3.66
CA SER A 138 22.48 -9.97 -3.16
C SER A 138 23.50 -9.94 -4.29
N LEU A 139 24.80 -9.92 -3.94
CA LEU A 139 25.93 -10.11 -4.87
C LEU A 139 25.84 -11.41 -5.71
N ARG A 140 24.86 -12.28 -5.44
CA ARG A 140 24.59 -13.53 -6.16
C ARG A 140 23.33 -13.46 -7.04
N GLY A 141 22.77 -12.26 -7.26
CA GLY A 141 21.58 -12.05 -8.09
C GLY A 141 20.29 -12.63 -7.51
N ARG A 142 20.19 -12.73 -6.18
CA ARG A 142 18.97 -13.19 -5.49
C ARG A 142 18.50 -12.14 -4.51
N ARG A 143 17.20 -11.86 -4.48
CA ARG A 143 16.60 -11.01 -3.44
C ARG A 143 16.77 -11.66 -2.07
N GLU A 144 17.40 -10.96 -1.15
CA GLU A 144 17.63 -11.41 0.23
C GLU A 144 17.22 -10.30 1.20
N ILE A 145 16.72 -10.69 2.37
CA ILE A 145 16.47 -9.73 3.47
C ILE A 145 17.76 -9.65 4.28
N CYS A 146 18.27 -8.44 4.44
CA CYS A 146 19.45 -8.17 5.24
C CYS A 146 19.10 -7.15 6.32
N ILE A 147 19.63 -7.36 7.52
CA ILE A 147 19.63 -6.36 8.59
C ILE A 147 21.02 -5.75 8.58
N ALA A 148 21.14 -4.51 8.14
CA ALA A 148 22.34 -3.72 8.31
C ALA A 148 22.38 -3.18 9.75
N THR A 149 23.49 -3.44 10.44
CA THR A 149 23.78 -2.90 11.76
C THR A 149 24.83 -1.81 11.60
N TYR A 150 24.50 -0.60 12.04
CA TYR A 150 25.37 0.57 11.95
C TYR A 150 25.95 0.89 13.32
N GLU A 151 27.24 1.23 13.36
CA GLU A 151 27.84 1.89 14.52
C GLU A 151 27.51 3.39 14.53
N ASP A 152 27.31 4.00 13.36
CA ASP A 152 26.92 5.40 13.16
C ASP A 152 26.08 5.54 11.87
N MET A 153 24.85 6.05 12.02
CA MET A 153 23.91 6.26 10.90
C MET A 153 24.13 7.60 10.19
N GLU A 154 24.82 8.58 10.79
CA GLU A 154 25.10 9.87 10.13
C GLU A 154 26.14 9.72 9.03
N THR A 155 27.03 8.72 9.16
CA THR A 155 28.11 8.44 8.21
C THR A 155 27.78 7.30 7.24
N ASP A 156 26.62 6.65 7.38
CA ASP A 156 26.23 5.45 6.61
C ASP A 156 27.32 4.36 6.65
N ASP A 157 28.09 4.29 7.75
CA ASP A 157 29.19 3.35 7.90
C ASP A 157 28.64 2.00 8.37
N CYS A 158 28.05 1.27 7.43
CA CYS A 158 27.51 -0.06 7.65
C CYS A 158 28.62 -1.00 8.12
N THR A 159 28.58 -1.34 9.40
CA THR A 159 29.62 -2.12 10.04
C THR A 159 29.41 -3.62 9.77
N ARG A 160 28.16 -4.05 9.56
CA ARG A 160 27.84 -5.46 9.29
C ARG A 160 26.44 -5.67 8.69
N TYR A 161 26.35 -6.61 7.74
CA TYR A 161 25.08 -7.15 7.27
C TYR A 161 24.79 -8.52 7.91
N LEU A 162 23.62 -8.65 8.52
CA LEU A 162 23.08 -9.90 9.04
C LEU A 162 22.02 -10.43 8.06
N ARG A 163 22.32 -11.54 7.39
CA ARG A 163 21.38 -12.15 6.44
C ARG A 163 20.24 -12.85 7.18
N VAL A 164 19.02 -12.67 6.69
CA VAL A 164 17.83 -13.31 7.23
C VAL A 164 17.34 -14.38 6.24
N ASP A 165 17.06 -15.58 6.76
CA ASP A 165 16.50 -16.66 5.94
C ASP A 165 15.00 -16.50 5.68
N SER A 166 14.43 -17.38 4.85
CA SER A 166 13.00 -17.35 4.49
C SER A 166 12.05 -17.59 5.67
N HIS A 167 12.56 -17.93 6.86
CA HIS A 167 11.80 -18.14 8.09
C HIS A 167 12.07 -17.04 9.13
N GLY A 168 12.74 -15.95 8.75
CA GLY A 168 13.03 -14.83 9.64
C GLY A 168 14.21 -15.08 10.59
N LYS A 169 15.04 -16.10 10.35
CA LYS A 169 16.20 -16.40 11.21
C LYS A 169 17.47 -15.76 10.66
N ILE A 170 18.23 -15.10 11.55
CA ILE A 170 19.55 -14.55 11.22
C ILE A 170 20.52 -15.72 10.97
N LYS A 171 21.09 -15.77 9.77
CA LYS A 171 22.17 -16.69 9.42
C LYS A 171 23.48 -16.13 9.95
N ILE A 172 24.00 -16.75 11.00
CA ILE A 172 25.36 -16.49 11.47
C ILE A 172 26.30 -17.29 10.57
N GLU A 173 26.91 -16.64 9.58
CA GLU A 173 28.01 -17.24 8.82
C GLU A 173 29.22 -17.36 9.77
N LYS A 174 29.75 -18.59 9.91
CA LYS A 174 30.96 -18.89 10.69
C LYS A 174 32.21 -18.64 9.88
#